data_AF-A0A972XKI0-F1
#
_entry.id   AF-A0A972XKI0-F1
#
_cell.length_a   1.000
_cell.length_b   1.000
_cell.length_c   1.000
_cell.angle_alpha   90.00
_cell.angle_beta   90.00
_cell.angle_gamma   90.00
#
_symmetry.space_group_name_H-M   'P 1'
#
loop_
_entity.id
_entity.type
_entity.pdbx_description
1 polymer ?
#
loop_
_entity_poly.entity_id
_entity_poly.type
_entity_poly.pdbx_seq_one_letter_code
_entity_poly.pdbx_strand_id
1 'polypeptide(L)'
;MIGIRNTLDIESLRRLAGLRGATLRRMFGVNLDVRLMSEDVSFETDLATITVWGDLDRLDDWEGFEGQYAVLHIDGGVPRIYAETDVAARDMSSEGSFFFHAGDRIQDVSIMRGYVRKVVTGEVEWEYTTDTAVVIELSNGVLAVSKAALDGEMLNVTITDCLEQLTIPPADAFWFHWNVRGTEFLRSSELLSIEDLVDARGT
;
A
#
# COMPACT_ATOMS: atom_id res chain seq x y z
N MET A 1 19.63 -17.88 7.31
CA MET A 1 18.51 -16.93 7.51
C MET A 1 18.15 -16.40 6.15
N ILE A 2 16.98 -16.78 5.64
CA ILE A 2 16.46 -16.28 4.37
C ILE A 2 15.63 -15.04 4.71
N GLY A 3 16.05 -13.88 4.22
CA GLY A 3 15.35 -12.61 4.39
C GLY A 3 14.74 -12.21 3.06
N ILE A 4 13.41 -12.14 3.00
CA ILE A 4 12.69 -11.74 1.80
C ILE A 4 12.20 -10.31 1.95
N ARG A 5 12.31 -9.55 0.87
CA ARG A 5 11.89 -8.15 0.81
C ARG A 5 10.97 -7.94 -0.38
N ASN A 6 9.72 -7.62 -0.09
CA ASN A 6 8.71 -7.21 -1.05
C ASN A 6 8.37 -5.73 -0.77
N THR A 7 9.22 -4.85 -1.27
CA THR A 7 9.15 -3.40 -1.03
C THR A 7 9.12 -2.65 -2.34
N LEU A 8 8.45 -1.49 -2.37
CA LEU A 8 8.38 -0.60 -3.52
C LEU A 8 9.77 -0.31 -4.09
N ASP A 9 9.90 -0.26 -5.41
CA ASP A 9 11.15 0.09 -6.07
C ASP A 9 11.47 1.60 -5.96
N ILE A 10 12.68 2.00 -6.35
CA ILE A 10 13.12 3.39 -6.24
C ILE A 10 12.32 4.34 -7.16
N GLU A 11 11.79 3.85 -8.27
CA GLU A 11 11.00 4.68 -9.18
C GLU A 11 9.64 5.01 -8.56
N SER A 12 8.99 4.00 -7.99
CA SER A 12 7.76 4.09 -7.20
C SER A 12 7.92 5.06 -6.04
N LEU A 13 9.00 4.93 -5.27
CA LEU A 13 9.31 5.83 -4.16
C LEU A 13 9.50 7.29 -4.62
N ARG A 14 10.20 7.51 -5.73
CA ARG A 14 10.39 8.86 -6.31
C ARG A 14 9.08 9.46 -6.82
N ARG A 15 8.21 8.65 -7.43
CA ARG A 15 6.87 9.09 -7.86
C ARG A 15 6.05 9.56 -6.66
N LEU A 16 6.01 8.76 -5.60
CA LEU A 16 5.34 9.12 -4.34
C LEU A 16 5.92 10.39 -3.71
N ALA A 17 7.25 10.50 -3.63
CA ALA A 17 7.91 11.69 -3.10
C ALA A 17 7.55 12.96 -3.90
N GLY A 18 7.35 12.82 -5.22
CA GLY A 18 6.90 13.92 -6.10
C GLY A 18 5.50 14.45 -5.82
N LEU A 19 4.68 13.76 -5.01
CA LEU A 19 3.37 14.28 -4.58
C LEU A 19 3.48 15.34 -3.49
N ARG A 20 4.61 15.40 -2.79
CA ARG A 20 4.78 16.33 -1.66
C ARG A 20 4.58 17.77 -2.13
N GLY A 21 3.67 18.47 -1.46
CA GLY A 21 3.30 19.85 -1.77
C GLY A 21 2.22 20.01 -2.83
N ALA A 22 1.79 18.95 -3.50
CA ALA A 22 0.66 18.96 -4.43
C ALA A 22 -0.68 19.11 -3.69
N THR A 23 -1.70 19.58 -4.39
CA THR A 23 -3.07 19.67 -3.90
C THR A 23 -3.91 18.51 -4.39
N LEU A 24 -4.49 17.74 -3.48
CA LEU A 24 -5.39 16.64 -3.80
C LEU A 24 -6.67 17.19 -4.44
N ARG A 25 -7.06 16.65 -5.60
CA ARG A 25 -8.31 16.99 -6.29
C ARG A 25 -9.40 15.97 -6.03
N ARG A 26 -9.04 14.69 -6.10
CA ARG A 26 -9.92 13.56 -5.83
C ARG A 26 -9.13 12.26 -5.69
N MET A 27 -9.80 11.27 -5.13
CA MET A 27 -9.41 9.86 -5.13
C MET A 27 -10.45 9.05 -5.91
N PHE A 28 -10.03 8.04 -6.66
CA PHE A 28 -10.93 7.15 -7.39
C PHE A 28 -10.29 5.78 -7.63
N GLY A 29 -11.07 4.77 -8.01
CA GLY A 29 -10.57 3.45 -8.40
C GLY A 29 -11.63 2.68 -9.17
N VAL A 30 -11.25 1.61 -9.89
CA VAL A 30 -12.17 0.89 -10.80
C VAL A 30 -13.39 0.37 -10.06
N ASN A 31 -13.18 -0.13 -8.85
CA ASN A 31 -14.23 -0.72 -8.01
C ASN A 31 -14.29 -0.08 -6.62
N LEU A 32 -13.74 1.13 -6.47
CA LEU A 32 -13.70 1.81 -5.17
C LEU A 32 -15.12 2.16 -4.73
N ASP A 33 -15.66 1.34 -3.83
CA ASP A 33 -17.03 1.46 -3.36
C ASP A 33 -17.12 2.20 -2.02
N VAL A 34 -18.33 2.29 -1.46
CA VAL A 34 -18.59 2.92 -0.15
C VAL A 34 -17.89 2.24 1.02
N ARG A 35 -17.36 1.03 0.84
CA ARG A 35 -16.55 0.32 1.83
C ARG A 35 -15.07 0.69 1.73
N LEU A 36 -14.71 1.56 0.77
CA LEU A 36 -13.35 2.04 0.55
C LEU A 36 -12.37 0.91 0.25
N MET A 37 -12.83 -0.07 -0.54
CA MET A 37 -12.01 -1.20 -1.01
C MET A 37 -11.92 -1.19 -2.53
N SER A 38 -10.74 -1.47 -3.08
CA SER A 38 -10.52 -1.58 -4.52
C SER A 38 -9.20 -2.30 -4.82
N GLU A 39 -9.04 -2.87 -6.00
CA GLU A 39 -7.75 -3.42 -6.48
C GLU A 39 -6.76 -2.30 -6.85
N ASP A 40 -7.29 -1.14 -7.25
CA ASP A 40 -6.53 0.07 -7.55
C ASP A 40 -7.13 1.29 -6.85
N VAL A 41 -6.26 2.20 -6.42
CA VAL A 41 -6.63 3.49 -5.85
C VAL A 41 -5.75 4.56 -6.48
N SER A 42 -6.39 5.49 -7.17
CA SER A 42 -5.76 6.59 -7.89
C SER A 42 -6.00 7.92 -7.17
N PHE A 43 -4.96 8.73 -7.10
CA PHE A 43 -4.96 10.09 -6.58
C PHE A 43 -4.74 11.05 -7.73
N GLU A 44 -5.73 11.90 -8.00
CA GLU A 44 -5.53 13.04 -8.87
C GLU A 44 -5.14 14.25 -8.04
N THR A 45 -4.01 14.86 -8.40
CA THR A 45 -3.55 16.12 -7.82
C THR A 45 -3.48 17.21 -8.89
N ASP A 46 -3.08 18.41 -8.50
CA ASP A 46 -2.76 19.48 -9.45
C ASP A 46 -1.45 19.28 -10.21
N LEU A 47 -0.56 18.39 -9.75
CA LEU A 47 0.73 18.09 -10.39
C LEU A 47 0.68 16.82 -11.24
N ALA A 48 0.06 15.77 -10.74
CA ALA A 48 0.06 14.45 -11.35
C ALA A 48 -1.11 13.57 -10.90
N THR A 49 -1.34 12.48 -11.63
CA THR A 49 -2.14 11.35 -11.16
C THR A 49 -1.21 10.19 -10.82
N ILE A 50 -1.39 9.60 -9.65
CA ILE A 50 -0.67 8.38 -9.23
C ILE A 50 -1.68 7.30 -8.86
N THR A 51 -1.41 6.07 -9.27
CA THR A 51 -2.18 4.90 -8.91
C THR A 51 -1.37 3.99 -8.02
N VAL A 52 -1.97 3.59 -6.90
CA VAL A 52 -1.53 2.47 -6.06
C VAL A 52 -2.39 1.27 -6.44
N TRP A 53 -1.78 0.13 -6.75
CA TRP A 53 -2.52 -1.10 -7.04
C TRP A 53 -1.83 -2.31 -6.43
N GLY A 54 -2.61 -3.34 -6.12
CA GLY A 54 -2.12 -4.62 -5.62
C GLY A 54 -1.92 -5.62 -6.75
N ASP A 55 -0.85 -6.40 -6.70
CA ASP A 55 -0.62 -7.57 -7.56
C ASP A 55 -0.25 -8.79 -6.72
N LEU A 56 -0.36 -9.97 -7.31
CA LEU A 56 0.06 -11.24 -6.76
C LEU A 56 1.34 -11.74 -7.43
N ASP A 57 2.47 -11.47 -6.79
CA ASP A 57 3.74 -12.02 -7.25
C ASP A 57 3.98 -13.42 -6.67
N ARG A 58 4.49 -14.31 -7.51
CA ARG A 58 4.94 -15.63 -7.08
C ARG A 58 6.36 -15.50 -6.55
N LEU A 59 6.51 -15.64 -5.24
CA LEU A 59 7.83 -15.79 -4.64
C LEU A 59 8.24 -17.26 -4.76
N ASP A 60 8.61 -17.67 -5.97
CA ASP A 60 8.89 -19.07 -6.35
C ASP A 60 9.99 -19.76 -5.49
N ASP A 61 10.79 -18.98 -4.74
CA ASP A 61 11.86 -19.44 -3.84
C ASP A 61 11.54 -19.26 -2.33
N TRP A 62 10.27 -19.09 -1.93
CA TRP A 62 9.91 -18.88 -0.51
C TRP A 62 9.61 -20.16 0.26
N GLU A 63 10.30 -20.35 1.39
CA GLU A 63 10.11 -21.49 2.32
C GLU A 63 9.01 -21.31 3.38
N GLY A 64 8.28 -20.18 3.43
CA GLY A 64 7.27 -20.00 4.48
C GLY A 64 5.92 -20.66 4.17
N PHE A 65 5.32 -20.36 3.02
CA PHE A 65 4.06 -20.96 2.53
C PHE A 65 4.05 -20.94 1.00
N GLU A 66 3.94 -22.08 0.32
CA GLU A 66 3.80 -22.05 -1.14
C GLU A 66 2.60 -21.16 -1.54
N GLY A 67 2.84 -20.08 -2.31
CA GLY A 67 1.79 -19.11 -2.57
C GLY A 67 2.21 -17.86 -3.33
N GLN A 68 1.21 -17.08 -3.73
CA GLN A 68 1.37 -15.73 -4.26
C GLN A 68 1.20 -14.72 -3.14
N TYR A 69 1.85 -13.58 -3.29
CA TYR A 69 1.81 -12.51 -2.31
C TYR A 69 1.48 -11.18 -2.90
N ALA A 70 0.68 -10.44 -2.15
CA ALA A 70 0.35 -9.07 -2.42
C ALA A 70 1.64 -8.23 -2.48
N VAL A 71 1.89 -7.60 -3.62
CA VAL A 71 2.88 -6.54 -3.86
C VAL A 71 2.12 -5.23 -4.07
N LEU A 72 2.64 -4.12 -3.57
CA LEU A 72 2.13 -2.80 -3.97
C LEU A 72 2.92 -2.32 -5.17
N HIS A 73 2.21 -1.76 -6.14
CA HIS A 73 2.80 -1.11 -7.30
C HIS A 73 2.32 0.34 -7.37
N ILE A 74 3.22 1.21 -7.86
CA ILE A 74 2.95 2.65 -8.01
C ILE A 74 3.16 3.02 -9.47
N ASP A 75 2.08 3.40 -10.14
CA ASP A 75 2.11 3.89 -11.51
C ASP A 75 1.76 5.37 -11.59
N GLY A 76 2.28 6.01 -12.64
CA GLY A 76 1.87 7.38 -12.99
C GLY A 76 0.80 7.33 -14.08
N GLY A 77 -0.23 8.16 -13.91
CA GLY A 77 -1.38 8.21 -14.80
C GLY A 77 -2.57 7.43 -14.25
N VAL A 78 -3.53 7.16 -15.13
CA VAL A 78 -4.74 6.40 -14.83
C VAL A 78 -4.44 4.92 -15.13
N PRO A 79 -4.95 3.94 -14.34
CA PRO A 79 -4.67 2.52 -14.56
C PRO A 79 -4.97 2.08 -16.00
N ARG A 80 -4.15 1.16 -16.55
CA ARG A 80 -4.28 0.70 -17.95
C ARG A 80 -5.66 0.13 -18.30
N ILE A 81 -6.38 -0.42 -17.32
CA ILE A 81 -7.74 -0.95 -17.50
C ILE A 81 -8.69 0.15 -18.02
N TYR A 82 -8.50 1.40 -17.60
CA TYR A 82 -9.24 2.56 -18.10
C TYR A 82 -8.78 3.05 -19.48
N ALA A 83 -7.56 2.72 -19.90
CA ALA A 83 -7.01 3.17 -21.18
C ALA A 83 -7.42 2.26 -22.35
N GLU A 84 -7.68 0.97 -22.09
CA GLU A 84 -8.01 -0.02 -23.13
C GLU A 84 -9.50 -0.28 -23.29
N THR A 85 -10.30 -0.04 -22.26
CA THR A 85 -11.75 -0.07 -22.38
C THR A 85 -12.25 1.34 -22.67
N ASP A 86 -13.22 1.50 -23.59
CA ASP A 86 -13.94 2.75 -23.87
C ASP A 86 -14.80 3.24 -22.66
N VAL A 87 -14.38 2.83 -21.45
CA VAL A 87 -14.84 3.19 -20.10
C VAL A 87 -14.26 4.54 -19.67
N ALA A 88 -13.26 5.08 -20.39
CA ALA A 88 -12.87 6.48 -20.31
C ALA A 88 -14.06 7.47 -20.48
N ALA A 89 -15.19 7.01 -21.05
CA ALA A 89 -16.41 7.79 -21.23
C ALA A 89 -17.59 7.40 -20.32
N ARG A 90 -17.52 6.30 -19.56
CA ARG A 90 -18.61 5.87 -18.66
C ARG A 90 -18.23 6.16 -17.22
N ASP A 91 -18.67 7.32 -16.75
CA ASP A 91 -18.74 7.70 -15.33
C ASP A 91 -17.43 7.90 -14.55
N MET A 92 -16.52 8.68 -15.12
CA MET A 92 -15.75 9.63 -14.29
C MET A 92 -16.65 10.73 -13.67
N SER A 93 -17.95 10.74 -14.01
CA SER A 93 -19.04 11.41 -13.31
C SER A 93 -19.56 10.56 -12.15
N SER A 94 -19.05 10.84 -10.95
CA SER A 94 -19.65 10.57 -9.63
C SER A 94 -19.62 9.16 -9.01
N GLU A 95 -19.67 8.06 -9.75
CA GLU A 95 -19.60 6.71 -9.13
C GLU A 95 -18.13 6.28 -8.96
N GLY A 96 -17.72 5.93 -7.74
CA GLY A 96 -16.33 5.55 -7.41
C GLY A 96 -15.32 6.71 -7.29
N SER A 97 -15.76 7.95 -7.45
CA SER A 97 -14.94 9.15 -7.20
C SER A 97 -15.25 9.75 -5.83
N PHE A 98 -14.22 9.89 -5.00
CA PHE A 98 -14.27 10.49 -3.68
C PHE A 98 -13.56 11.84 -3.70
N PHE A 99 -14.29 12.89 -3.35
CA PHE A 99 -13.78 14.26 -3.24
C PHE A 99 -13.41 14.63 -1.78
N PHE A 100 -13.26 13.62 -0.93
CA PHE A 100 -12.84 13.84 0.45
C PHE A 100 -11.44 14.46 0.47
N HIS A 101 -11.24 15.48 1.31
CA HIS A 101 -10.02 16.31 1.33
C HIS A 101 -9.63 16.96 -0.01
N ALA A 102 -10.57 17.12 -0.95
CA ALA A 102 -10.31 17.89 -2.16
C ALA A 102 -9.94 19.34 -1.81
N GLY A 103 -8.83 19.82 -2.34
CA GLY A 103 -8.24 21.11 -2.02
C GLY A 103 -7.17 21.06 -0.93
N ASP A 104 -7.03 19.95 -0.20
CA ASP A 104 -5.97 19.81 0.80
C ASP A 104 -4.61 19.58 0.17
N ARG A 105 -3.60 20.15 0.81
CA ARG A 105 -2.22 20.03 0.35
C ARG A 105 -1.56 18.82 1.01
N ILE A 106 -0.93 17.98 0.20
CA ILE A 106 -0.11 16.86 0.65
C ILE A 106 1.13 17.43 1.35
N GLN A 107 1.22 17.25 2.67
CA GLN A 107 2.33 17.71 3.49
C GLN A 107 3.50 16.74 3.44
N ASP A 108 3.17 15.45 3.48
CA ASP A 108 4.15 14.37 3.48
C ASP A 108 3.57 13.07 2.92
N VAL A 109 4.45 12.16 2.54
CA VAL A 109 4.12 10.80 2.14
C VAL A 109 5.05 9.83 2.88
N SER A 110 4.49 8.77 3.41
CA SER A 110 5.21 7.74 4.17
C SER A 110 4.79 6.34 3.72
N ILE A 111 5.64 5.35 4.01
CA ILE A 111 5.38 3.94 3.76
C ILE A 111 5.23 3.21 5.09
N MET A 112 4.13 2.50 5.29
CA MET A 112 4.03 1.52 6.36
C MET A 112 4.74 0.25 5.91
N ARG A 113 5.77 -0.16 6.64
CA ARG A 113 6.51 -1.39 6.39
C ARG A 113 6.19 -2.40 7.49
N GLY A 114 5.76 -3.59 7.07
CA GLY A 114 5.51 -4.73 7.94
C GLY A 114 6.69 -5.69 7.96
N TYR A 115 6.89 -6.31 9.13
CA TYR A 115 7.87 -7.36 9.37
C TYR A 115 7.17 -8.57 9.97
N VAL A 116 7.41 -9.74 9.38
CA VAL A 116 6.95 -11.02 9.91
C VAL A 116 8.16 -11.93 10.08
N ARG A 117 8.28 -12.56 11.24
CA ARG A 117 9.34 -13.54 11.53
C ARG A 117 8.72 -14.84 11.99
N LYS A 118 9.18 -15.96 11.45
CA LYS A 118 8.88 -17.29 11.99
C LYS A 118 10.02 -17.72 12.90
N VAL A 119 9.68 -18.06 14.13
CA VAL A 119 10.61 -18.54 15.15
C VAL A 119 10.24 -19.99 15.49
N VAL A 120 11.17 -20.92 15.32
CA VAL A 120 10.99 -22.32 15.69
C VAL A 120 11.99 -22.68 16.77
N THR A 121 11.50 -23.16 17.90
CA THR A 121 12.34 -23.55 19.05
C THR A 121 13.33 -22.46 19.50
N GLY A 122 12.94 -21.19 19.37
CA GLY A 122 13.75 -20.02 19.75
C GLY A 122 14.69 -19.50 18.66
N GLU A 123 14.77 -20.14 17.50
CA GLU A 123 15.59 -19.71 16.36
C GLU A 123 14.73 -19.10 15.25
N VAL A 124 15.18 -18.00 14.67
CA VAL A 124 14.52 -17.36 13.52
C VAL A 124 14.80 -18.21 12.27
N GLU A 125 13.75 -18.83 11.75
CA GLU A 125 13.81 -19.65 10.54
C GLU A 125 13.85 -18.75 9.30
N TRP A 126 12.91 -17.79 9.23
CA TRP A 126 12.84 -16.82 8.14
C TRP A 126 12.28 -15.47 8.59
N GLU A 127 12.58 -14.44 7.80
CA GLU A 127 12.03 -13.10 7.94
C GLU A 127 11.44 -12.61 6.62
N TYR A 128 10.28 -11.98 6.69
CA TYR A 128 9.60 -11.36 5.58
C TYR A 128 9.39 -9.87 5.87
N THR A 129 9.86 -9.02 4.97
CA THR A 129 9.66 -7.58 5.02
C THR A 129 8.80 -7.17 3.84
N THR A 130 7.75 -6.40 4.09
CA THR A 130 6.91 -5.90 2.99
C THR A 130 6.35 -4.51 3.24
N ASP A 131 6.23 -3.72 2.18
CA ASP A 131 5.49 -2.46 2.25
C ASP A 131 4.00 -2.78 2.24
N THR A 132 3.31 -2.42 3.33
CA THR A 132 1.90 -2.78 3.56
C THR A 132 0.95 -1.63 3.27
N ALA A 133 1.43 -0.38 3.30
CA ALA A 133 0.61 0.77 2.96
C ALA A 133 1.42 1.97 2.47
N VAL A 134 0.77 2.79 1.65
CA VAL A 134 1.16 4.18 1.36
C VAL A 134 0.29 5.08 2.25
N VAL A 135 0.93 5.96 3.01
CA VAL A 135 0.29 6.94 3.90
C VAL A 135 0.56 8.34 3.36
N ILE A 136 -0.49 9.12 3.17
CA ILE A 136 -0.47 10.48 2.63
C ILE A 136 -1.01 11.41 3.71
N GLU A 137 -0.14 12.27 4.23
CA GLU A 137 -0.52 13.31 5.19
C GLU A 137 -0.97 14.55 4.43
N LEU A 138 -2.19 14.98 4.71
CA LEU A 138 -2.86 16.13 4.09
C LEU A 138 -2.90 17.28 5.10
N SER A 139 -3.15 18.51 4.63
CA SER A 139 -3.25 19.67 5.51
C SER A 139 -4.31 19.54 6.60
N ASN A 140 -5.36 18.76 6.36
CA ASN A 140 -6.48 18.58 7.29
C ASN A 140 -6.84 17.11 7.55
N GLY A 141 -5.91 16.17 7.34
CA GLY A 141 -6.22 14.75 7.53
C GLY A 141 -5.10 13.82 7.11
N VAL A 142 -5.38 12.53 7.16
CA VAL A 142 -4.48 11.47 6.70
C VAL A 142 -5.29 10.47 5.89
N LEU A 143 -4.68 10.03 4.80
CA LEU A 143 -5.21 8.99 3.95
C LEU A 143 -4.18 7.87 3.84
N ALA A 144 -4.61 6.63 3.98
CA ALA A 144 -3.75 5.47 3.79
C ALA A 144 -4.37 4.49 2.82
N VAL A 145 -3.57 3.99 1.88
CA VAL A 145 -3.93 2.86 1.02
C VAL A 145 -3.10 1.67 1.44
N SER A 146 -3.76 0.62 1.89
CA SER A 146 -3.13 -0.54 2.52
C SER A 146 -3.58 -1.83 1.88
N LYS A 147 -2.73 -2.86 1.94
CA LYS A 147 -3.12 -4.22 1.56
C LYS A 147 -4.26 -4.70 2.46
N ALA A 148 -5.32 -5.26 1.88
CA ALA A 148 -6.37 -5.89 2.66
C ALA A 148 -5.92 -7.25 3.23
N ALA A 149 -5.08 -7.97 2.48
CA ALA A 149 -4.48 -9.23 2.89
C ALA A 149 -3.08 -9.39 2.26
N LEU A 150 -2.24 -10.29 2.80
CA LEU A 150 -0.92 -10.59 2.23
C LEU A 150 -0.98 -11.51 1.00
N ASP A 151 -2.12 -12.15 0.73
CA ASP A 151 -2.36 -13.12 -0.33
C ASP A 151 -3.48 -12.67 -1.29
N GLY A 152 -3.79 -11.37 -1.33
CA GLY A 152 -4.79 -10.81 -2.22
C GLY A 152 -4.42 -9.43 -2.76
N GLU A 153 -4.97 -9.09 -3.92
CA GLU A 153 -4.72 -7.84 -4.66
C GLU A 153 -5.51 -6.66 -4.09
N MET A 154 -6.53 -6.96 -3.28
CA MET A 154 -7.45 -5.97 -2.73
C MET A 154 -6.75 -5.00 -1.78
N LEU A 155 -7.05 -3.72 -1.95
CA LEU A 155 -6.59 -2.62 -1.10
C LEU A 155 -7.74 -2.06 -0.27
N ASN A 156 -7.39 -1.55 0.91
CA ASN A 156 -8.26 -0.77 1.80
C ASN A 156 -7.78 0.68 1.83
N VAL A 157 -8.71 1.61 1.71
CA VAL A 157 -8.47 3.03 2.00
C VAL A 157 -8.96 3.35 3.41
N THR A 158 -8.06 3.82 4.25
CA THR A 158 -8.38 4.37 5.58
C THR A 158 -8.20 5.87 5.54
N ILE A 159 -9.14 6.60 6.15
CA ILE A 159 -9.18 8.05 6.18
C ILE A 159 -9.39 8.49 7.63
N THR A 160 -8.54 9.38 8.13
CA THR A 160 -8.59 9.90 9.51
C THR A 160 -8.26 11.38 9.57
N ASP A 161 -8.59 12.04 10.68
CA ASP A 161 -8.33 13.48 10.84
C ASP A 161 -6.84 13.77 11.14
N CYS A 162 -6.11 12.79 11.66
CA CYS A 162 -4.68 12.90 11.94
C CYS A 162 -4.00 11.53 11.96
N LEU A 163 -2.66 11.54 11.99
CA LEU A 163 -1.84 10.33 11.90
C LEU A 163 -1.98 9.44 13.13
N GLU A 164 -2.18 10.02 14.32
CA GLU A 164 -2.31 9.26 15.57
C GLU A 164 -3.59 8.41 15.63
N GLN A 165 -4.60 8.76 14.83
CA GLN A 165 -5.83 7.99 14.71
C GLN A 165 -5.74 6.90 13.65
N LEU A 166 -4.72 6.94 12.79
CA LEU A 166 -4.57 6.00 11.69
C LEU A 166 -4.34 4.59 12.24
N THR A 167 -5.29 3.70 11.96
CA THR A 167 -5.16 2.27 12.25
C THR A 167 -5.13 1.51 10.93
N ILE A 168 -4.02 0.83 10.65
CA ILE A 168 -3.88 -0.05 9.49
C ILE A 168 -4.01 -1.48 9.99
N PRO A 169 -5.07 -2.22 9.59
CA PRO A 169 -5.21 -3.62 9.96
C PRO A 169 -4.01 -4.44 9.47
N PRO A 170 -3.53 -5.42 10.25
CA PRO A 170 -2.46 -6.30 9.80
C PRO A 170 -2.96 -7.18 8.64
N ALA A 171 -2.31 -7.06 7.48
CA ALA A 171 -2.66 -7.83 6.28
C ALA A 171 -2.41 -9.35 6.43
N ASP A 172 -1.70 -9.78 7.47
CA ASP A 172 -1.21 -11.15 7.63
C ASP A 172 -2.07 -12.00 8.60
N ALA A 173 -3.28 -11.54 8.92
CA ALA A 173 -4.20 -12.18 9.88
C ALA A 173 -4.35 -13.71 9.67
N PHE A 174 -4.30 -14.18 8.43
CA PHE A 174 -4.50 -15.59 8.08
C PHE A 174 -3.37 -16.53 8.54
N TRP A 175 -2.12 -16.07 8.62
CA TRP A 175 -0.98 -16.96 8.92
C TRP A 175 -0.99 -17.50 10.35
N PHE A 176 -1.77 -16.89 11.24
CA PHE A 176 -1.71 -17.11 12.69
C PHE A 176 -2.74 -18.13 13.16
N HIS A 177 -3.46 -18.74 12.22
CA HIS A 177 -4.32 -19.90 12.48
C HIS A 177 -3.53 -21.21 12.54
N TRP A 178 -2.25 -21.23 12.14
CA TRP A 178 -1.39 -22.42 12.09
C TRP A 178 -0.40 -22.47 13.26
N ASN A 179 -0.92 -22.58 14.48
CA ASN A 179 -0.08 -22.79 15.66
C ASN A 179 0.38 -24.25 15.74
N VAL A 180 1.56 -24.54 15.17
CA VAL A 180 2.30 -25.77 15.41
C VAL A 180 3.10 -25.62 16.70
N ARG A 181 3.10 -26.64 17.56
CA ARG A 181 3.78 -26.61 18.86
C ARG A 181 5.27 -26.27 18.68
N GLY A 182 5.72 -25.18 19.29
CA GLY A 182 7.11 -24.71 19.20
C GLY A 182 7.41 -23.79 18.01
N THR A 183 6.38 -23.37 17.25
CA THR A 183 6.46 -22.31 16.25
C THR A 183 5.77 -21.06 16.78
N GLU A 184 6.44 -19.92 16.68
CA GLU A 184 5.92 -18.59 17.00
C GLU A 184 6.07 -17.70 15.77
N PHE A 185 5.11 -16.81 15.56
CA PHE A 185 5.21 -15.78 14.54
C PHE A 185 5.24 -14.41 15.23
N LEU A 186 6.29 -13.63 14.98
CA LEU A 186 6.44 -12.29 15.51
C LEU A 186 6.10 -11.27 14.43
N ARG A 187 5.32 -10.24 14.82
CA ARG A 187 4.92 -9.14 13.94
C ARG A 187 5.38 -7.82 14.48
N SER A 188 5.82 -6.95 13.59
CA SER A 188 5.96 -5.53 13.86
C SER A 188 5.72 -4.73 12.59
N SER A 189 5.42 -3.45 12.75
CA SER A 189 5.36 -2.51 11.64
C SER A 189 5.98 -1.19 12.05
N GLU A 190 6.45 -0.43 11.06
CA GLU A 190 6.97 0.90 11.26
C GLU A 190 6.55 1.82 10.11
N LEU A 191 6.38 3.10 10.42
CA LEU A 191 6.13 4.13 9.43
C LEU A 191 7.46 4.76 9.03
N LEU A 192 7.75 4.77 7.72
CA LEU A 192 9.01 5.23 7.15
C LEU A 192 8.75 6.44 6.26
N SER A 193 9.54 7.51 6.46
CA SER A 193 9.50 8.67 5.56
C SER A 193 9.89 8.27 4.15
N ILE A 194 9.17 8.79 3.14
CA ILE A 194 9.53 8.56 1.74
C ILE A 194 10.90 9.17 1.39
N GLU A 195 11.29 10.28 2.04
CA GLU A 195 12.56 10.96 1.78
C GLU A 195 13.73 10.09 2.22
N ASP A 196 13.68 9.58 3.44
CA ASP A 196 14.69 8.65 3.96
C ASP A 196 14.82 7.40 3.09
N LEU A 197 13.70 6.87 2.59
CA LEU A 197 13.69 5.69 1.72
C LEU A 197 14.30 5.97 0.34
N VAL A 198 14.07 7.16 -0.22
CA VAL A 198 14.66 7.58 -1.50
C VAL A 198 16.17 7.80 -1.34
N ASP A 199 16.59 8.48 -0.28
CA ASP A 199 18.00 8.79 -0.02
C ASP A 199 18.82 7.52 0.25
N ALA A 200 18.28 6.59 1.05
CA ALA A 200 18.94 5.32 1.35
C ALA A 200 19.14 4.40 0.12
N ARG A 201 18.43 4.65 -0.98
CA ARG A 201 18.48 3.84 -2.22
C ARG A 201 19.04 4.59 -3.42
N GLY A 202 19.25 5.89 -3.30
CA GLY A 202 19.83 6.76 -4.33
C GLY A 202 21.36 6.87 -4.26
N THR A 203 21.99 6.27 -3.25
CA THR A 203 23.44 6.15 -3.06
C THR A 203 23.95 4.78 -3.51
#